data_AF-X1SA69-F1
#
_entry.id   AF-X1SA69-F1
#
_cell.length_a   1.000
_cell.length_b   1.000
_cell.length_c   1.000
_cell.angle_alpha   90.00
_cell.angle_beta   90.00
_cell.angle_gamma   90.00
#
_symmetry.space_group_name_H-M   'P 1'
#
loop_
_entity.id
_entity.type
_entity.pdbx_description
1 polymer ?
#
loop_
_entity_poly.entity_id
_entity_poly.type
_entity_poly.pdbx_seq_one_letter_code
_entity_poly.pdbx_strand_id
1 'polypeptide(L)' 'MSNKNPSTRVITIPAQFLPLIEKERERRGCFSQHECMGHILKEYFGTKGIKQPDQDNPDQVIKGEKIHA' A
#
# COMPACT_ATOMS: atom_id res chain seq x y z
N MET A 1 10.83 20.74 -7.78
CA MET A 1 11.58 19.79 -6.92
C MET A 1 11.45 18.40 -7.51
N SER A 2 12.34 18.03 -8.43
CA SER A 2 12.27 16.72 -9.12
C SER A 2 13.21 15.76 -8.41
N ASN A 3 12.67 14.85 -7.60
CA ASN A 3 13.46 13.80 -6.95
C ASN A 3 13.89 12.80 -8.03
N LYS A 4 15.11 12.96 -8.56
CA LYS A 4 15.71 12.17 -9.65
C LYS A 4 16.30 10.85 -9.13
N ASN A 5 15.54 10.08 -8.36
CA ASN A 5 15.92 8.72 -8.02
C ASN A 5 14.70 7.79 -8.13
N PRO A 6 14.62 6.91 -9.14
CA PRO A 6 13.41 6.12 -9.42
C PRO A 6 13.10 5.07 -8.35
N SER A 7 14.02 4.81 -7.44
CA SER A 7 13.88 3.80 -6.38
C SER A 7 13.05 4.25 -5.18
N THR A 8 12.94 5.57 -4.94
CA THR A 8 12.27 6.12 -3.74
C THR A 8 11.09 6.99 -4.16
N ARG A 9 9.87 6.53 -3.84
CA ARG A 9 8.64 7.31 -4.05
C ARG A 9 8.18 7.90 -2.72
N VAL A 10 7.99 9.21 -2.70
CA VAL A 10 7.31 9.90 -1.59
C VAL A 10 5.82 9.74 -1.79
N ILE A 11 5.12 9.22 -0.78
CA ILE A 11 3.66 9.09 -0.77
C ILE A 11 3.09 10.01 0.31
N THR A 12 1.94 10.59 0.05
CA THR A 12 1.19 11.35 1.05
C THR A 12 0.07 10.46 1.57
N ILE A 13 -0.02 10.31 2.89
CA ILE A 13 -1.07 9.54 3.55
C ILE A 13 -1.87 10.46 4.48
N PRO A 14 -3.18 10.23 4.67
CA PRO A 14 -3.94 10.93 5.69
C PRO A 14 -3.35 10.68 7.09
N ALA A 15 -3.23 11.75 7.88
CA ALA A 15 -2.57 11.70 9.21
C ALA A 15 -3.19 10.68 10.16
N GLN A 16 -4.48 10.38 10.01
CA GLN A 16 -5.22 9.39 10.79
C GLN A 16 -4.66 7.96 10.65
N PHE A 17 -3.97 7.66 9.55
CA PHE A 17 -3.35 6.34 9.35
C PHE A 17 -1.98 6.21 9.97
N LEU A 18 -1.31 7.31 10.35
CA LEU A 18 0.03 7.26 10.92
C LEU A 18 0.11 6.40 12.19
N PRO A 19 -0.80 6.54 13.19
CA PRO A 19 -0.78 5.70 14.38
C PRO A 19 -1.00 4.21 14.08
N LEU A 20 -1.80 3.90 13.06
CA LEU A 20 -2.07 2.52 12.64
C LEU A 20 -0.83 1.89 12.01
N ILE A 21 -0.09 2.65 11.20
CA ILE A 21 1.17 2.22 10.59
C ILE A 21 2.26 2.03 11.66
N GLU A 22 2.35 2.93 12.64
CA GLU A 22 3.31 2.81 13.74
C GLU A 22 3.05 1.57 14.60
N LYS A 23 1.78 1.31 14.94
CA LYS A 23 1.38 0.09 15.64
C LYS A 23 1.76 -1.17 14.87
N GLU A 24 1.58 -1.18 13.55
CA GLU A 24 1.93 -2.33 12.72
C GLU A 24 3.45 -2.51 12.58
N ARG A 25 4.20 -1.40 12.54
CA ARG A 25 5.67 -1.40 12.55
C ARG A 25 6.20 -2.04 13.84
N GLU A 26 5.65 -1.66 14.99
CA GLU A 26 6.00 -2.23 16.29
C GLU A 26 5.61 -3.72 16.39
N ARG A 27 4.39 -4.07 15.98
CA ARG A 27 3.91 -5.46 15.96
C ARG A 27 4.81 -6.39 15.15
N ARG A 28 5.35 -5.89 14.03
CA ARG A 28 6.24 -6.65 13.15
C ARG A 28 7.73 -6.53 13.52
N GLY A 29 8.09 -5.67 14.46
CA GLY A 29 9.48 -5.40 14.82
C GLY A 29 10.29 -4.73 13.70
N CYS A 30 9.64 -3.99 12.80
CA CYS A 30 10.30 -3.35 11.67
C CYS A 30 11.16 -2.16 12.14
N PHE A 31 12.38 -2.07 11.63
CA PHE A 31 13.32 -0.99 11.95
C PHE A 31 12.86 0.35 11.37
N SER A 32 12.18 0.34 10.23
CA SER A 32 11.72 1.55 9.55
C SER A 32 10.29 1.45 9.01
N GLN A 33 9.66 2.61 8.75
CA GLN A 33 8.37 2.68 8.06
C GLN A 33 8.48 2.14 6.62
N HIS A 34 9.63 2.32 5.96
CA HIS A 34 9.88 1.80 4.62
C HIS A 34 9.81 0.26 4.60
N GLU A 35 10.49 -0.39 5.53
CA GLU A 35 10.46 -1.85 5.69
C GLU A 35 9.05 -2.36 6.00
N CYS A 36 8.36 -1.70 6.95
CA CYS A 36 6.98 -2.02 7.30
C CYS A 36 6.06 -1.94 6.07
N MET A 37 6.14 -0.83 5.32
CA MET A 37 5.39 -0.65 4.08
C MET A 37 5.75 -1.72 3.04
N GLY A 38 7.02 -2.10 2.91
CA GLY A 38 7.47 -3.19 2.05
C GLY A 38 6.80 -4.52 2.39
N HIS A 39 6.68 -4.85 3.69
CA HIS A 39 5.96 -6.05 4.13
C HIS A 39 4.47 -5.99 3.80
N ILE A 40 3.82 -4.86 4.07
CA ILE A 40 2.38 -4.66 3.79
C ILE A 40 2.12 -4.83 2.28
N LEU A 41 2.92 -4.16 1.44
CA LEU A 41 2.76 -4.22 -0.01
C LEU A 41 3.07 -5.63 -0.56
N LYS A 42 4.09 -6.31 -0.03
CA LYS A 42 4.41 -7.68 -0.42
C LYS A 42 3.33 -8.68 0.00
N GLU A 43 2.70 -8.48 1.15
CA GLU A 43 1.59 -9.31 1.62
C GLU A 43 0.34 -9.09 0.76
N TYR A 44 0.06 -7.84 0.40
CA TYR A 44 -1.12 -7.47 -0.38
C TYR A 44 -0.99 -7.84 -1.86
N PHE A 45 0.15 -7.58 -2.50
CA PHE A 45 0.37 -7.83 -3.93
C PHE A 45 1.10 -9.14 -4.25
N GLY A 46 1.60 -9.84 -3.23
CA GLY A 46 2.47 -11.01 -3.41
C GLY A 46 3.82 -10.65 -4.04
N THR A 47 4.58 -11.67 -4.45
CA THR A 47 5.86 -11.51 -5.16
C THR A 47 5.72 -11.35 -6.67
N LYS A 48 4.52 -11.58 -7.22
CA LYS A 48 4.25 -11.50 -8.66
C LYS A 48 3.86 -10.09 -9.13
N GLY A 49 3.83 -9.13 -8.20
CA GLY A 49 3.39 -7.76 -8.45
C GLY A 49 1.89 -7.65 -8.70
N ILE A 50 1.40 -6.41 -8.77
CA ILE A 50 0.09 -6.12 -9.36
C ILE A 50 0.15 -6.67 -10.78
N LYS A 51 -0.65 -7.70 -11.11
CA LYS A 51 -0.99 -7.95 -12.51
C LYS A 51 -1.46 -6.60 -13.04
N GLN A 52 -0.75 -6.02 -14.01
CA GLN A 52 -1.23 -4.80 -14.66
C GLN A 52 -2.71 -5.01 -14.93
N PRO A 53 -3.59 -4.06 -14.57
CA PRO A 53 -4.98 -4.18 -14.98
C PRO A 53 -4.92 -4.43 -16.50
N ASP A 54 -5.54 -5.53 -16.96
CA ASP A 54 -5.68 -5.78 -18.38
C ASP A 54 -6.15 -4.46 -18.99
N GLN A 55 -5.41 -3.97 -20.00
CA GLN A 55 -5.69 -2.70 -20.66
C GLN A 55 -7.11 -2.63 -21.26
N ASP A 56 -7.85 -3.74 -21.22
CA ASP A 56 -9.19 -3.88 -21.77
C ASP A 56 -10.34 -3.64 -20.78
N ASN A 57 -10.12 -3.34 -19.49
CA ASN A 57 -11.26 -3.03 -18.60
C ASN A 57 -10.96 -2.06 -17.43
N PRO A 58 -11.10 -0.73 -17.63
CA PRO A 58 -10.85 0.29 -16.61
C PRO A 58 -11.95 0.41 -15.53
N ASP A 59 -12.99 -0.42 -15.53
CA ASP A 59 -14.22 -0.21 -14.72
C ASP A 59 -14.36 -1.09 -13.46
N GLN A 60 -13.34 -1.85 -13.06
CA GLN A 60 -13.37 -2.53 -11.75
C GLN A 60 -12.85 -1.62 -10.63
N VAL A 61 -13.53 -0.48 -10.45
CA VAL A 61 -13.55 0.22 -9.17
C VAL A 61 -14.23 -0.72 -8.18
N ILE A 62 -13.55 -1.06 -7.09
CA ILE A 62 -14.04 -1.91 -6.00
C ILE A 62 -15.37 -1.33 -5.50
N LYS A 63 -16.50 -1.86 -5.97
CA LYS A 63 -17.82 -1.55 -5.43
C LYS A 63 -17.93 -2.30 -4.11
N GLY A 64 -17.91 -1.58 -3.00
CA GLY A 64 -18.19 -2.17 -1.69
C GLY A 64 -19.57 -2.81 -1.70
N GLU A 65 -19.65 -4.12 -1.48
CA GLU A 65 -20.91 -4.81 -1.29
C GLU A 65 -21.53 -4.38 0.04
N LYS A 66 -22.79 -3.92 -0.01
CA LYS A 66 -23.61 -3.77 1.19
C LYS A 66 -23.97 -5.17 1.68
N ILE A 67 -23.41 -5.56 2.82
CA ILE A 67 -23.95 -6.64 3.63
C ILE A 67 -25.32 -6.21 4.15
N HIS A 68 -26.37 -6.89 3.71
CA HIS A 68 -27.71 -6.71 4.27
C HIS A 68 -27.72 -7.22 5.71
N ALA A 69 -28.30 -6.41 6.60
CA ALA A 69 -28.52 -6.67 8.01
C ALA A 69 -29.45 -7.87 8.26
#